data_AF-A0A0F8YUW4-F1
#
_entry.id   AF-A0A0F8YUW4-F1
#
_cell.length_a   1.000
_cell.length_b   1.000
_cell.length_c   1.000
_cell.angle_alpha   90.00
_cell.angle_beta   90.00
_cell.angle_gamma   90.00
#
_symmetry.space_group_name_H-M   'P 1'
#
loop_
_entity.id
_entity.type
_entity.pdbx_description
1 polymer ?
#
loop_
_entity_poly.entity_id
_entity_poly.type
_entity_poly.pdbx_seq_one_letter_code
_entity_poly.pdbx_strand_id
1 'polypeptide(L)'
;MIAVQTNLNASDLPDNLVDMRSAIEAAVPHGRTNNGKRGDRGAWHDLPKVVAEGWGGVLNDEYEQIVEKNPKAKAFNNINHLGTLGTGNHFIEVCLDEGDRVWFMLHSGSRGCGNRIGMYFIEKAKKEMEQAIQLEKDHPILLPTKKVVTLNESKIIIP
;
A
#
# COMPACT_ATOMS: atom_id res chain seq x y z
N MET A 1 -0.18 -4.16 -7.46
CA MET A 1 -1.00 -4.09 -8.69
C MET A 1 -1.38 -5.51 -9.07
N ILE A 2 -2.63 -5.73 -9.44
CA ILE A 2 -3.17 -7.04 -9.84
C ILE A 2 -3.94 -6.82 -11.13
N ALA A 3 -3.90 -7.77 -12.06
CA ALA A 3 -4.74 -7.81 -13.23
C ALA A 3 -5.43 -9.17 -13.30
N VAL A 4 -6.72 -9.18 -13.61
CA VAL A 4 -7.52 -10.41 -13.73
C VAL A 4 -8.21 -10.41 -15.09
N GLN A 5 -7.96 -11.46 -15.87
CA GLN A 5 -8.65 -11.71 -17.11
C GLN A 5 -10.06 -12.25 -16.80
N THR A 6 -11.05 -11.75 -17.54
CA THR A 6 -12.41 -12.28 -17.47
C THR A 6 -12.65 -13.31 -18.56
N ASN A 7 -13.84 -13.91 -18.56
CA ASN A 7 -14.35 -14.70 -19.67
C ASN A 7 -15.14 -13.86 -20.70
N LEU A 8 -15.11 -12.52 -20.59
CA LEU A 8 -15.77 -11.59 -21.50
C LEU A 8 -14.79 -11.09 -22.57
N ASN A 9 -15.32 -10.73 -23.73
CA ASN A 9 -14.63 -9.99 -24.78
C ASN A 9 -15.27 -8.60 -24.99
N ALA A 10 -14.65 -7.76 -25.82
CA ALA A 10 -15.10 -6.40 -26.08
C ALA A 10 -16.57 -6.32 -26.53
N SER A 11 -17.03 -7.30 -27.32
CA SER A 11 -18.42 -7.38 -27.79
C SER A 11 -19.45 -7.67 -26.69
N ASP A 12 -19.01 -8.18 -25.53
CA ASP A 12 -19.88 -8.44 -24.38
C ASP A 12 -20.06 -7.19 -23.50
N LEU A 13 -19.27 -6.13 -23.74
CA LEU A 13 -19.40 -4.88 -23.02
C LEU A 13 -20.61 -4.07 -23.52
N PRO A 14 -21.31 -3.37 -22.61
CA PRO A 14 -22.37 -2.44 -23.00
C PRO A 14 -21.80 -1.24 -23.75
N ASP A 15 -22.66 -0.54 -24.51
CA ASP A 15 -22.30 0.68 -25.24
C ASP A 15 -21.70 1.78 -24.34
N ASN A 16 -22.02 1.76 -23.05
CA ASN A 16 -21.40 2.63 -22.05
C ASN A 16 -21.19 1.90 -20.71
N LEU A 17 -20.16 2.31 -19.97
CA LEU A 17 -19.75 1.66 -18.72
C LEU A 17 -20.33 2.32 -17.46
N VAL A 18 -21.37 3.16 -17.58
CA VAL A 18 -21.89 3.95 -16.44
C VAL A 18 -22.41 3.04 -15.33
N ASP A 19 -23.20 2.03 -15.68
CA ASP A 19 -23.77 1.10 -14.69
C ASP A 19 -22.70 0.22 -14.06
N MET A 20 -21.72 -0.23 -14.86
CA MET A 20 -20.58 -1.00 -14.37
C MET A 20 -19.75 -0.18 -13.37
N ARG A 21 -19.42 1.07 -13.73
CA ARG A 21 -18.72 1.99 -12.84
C ARG A 21 -19.50 2.17 -11.53
N SER A 22 -20.80 2.44 -11.63
CA SER A 22 -21.66 2.66 -10.46
C SER A 22 -21.70 1.43 -9.54
N ALA A 23 -21.77 0.23 -10.12
CA ALA A 23 -21.75 -1.02 -9.37
C ALA A 23 -20.41 -1.24 -8.65
N ILE A 24 -19.28 -0.96 -9.31
CA ILE A 24 -17.94 -1.04 -8.71
C ILE A 24 -17.80 -0.02 -7.57
N GLU A 25 -18.22 1.22 -7.80
CA GLU A 25 -18.15 2.30 -6.81
C GLU A 25 -18.99 2.01 -5.56
N ALA A 26 -20.14 1.33 -5.73
CA ALA A 26 -20.97 0.88 -4.62
C ALA A 26 -20.36 -0.33 -3.87
N ALA A 27 -19.68 -1.23 -4.58
CA ALA A 27 -19.10 -2.44 -4.01
C ALA A 27 -17.73 -2.21 -3.36
N VAL A 28 -16.97 -1.18 -3.77
CA VAL A 28 -15.61 -0.92 -3.30
C VAL A 28 -15.52 0.51 -2.76
N PRO A 29 -15.40 0.70 -1.42
CA PRO A 29 -15.16 2.01 -0.85
C PRO A 29 -13.89 2.63 -1.42
N HIS A 30 -13.99 3.90 -1.80
CA HIS A 30 -12.92 4.61 -2.51
C HIS A 30 -12.94 6.10 -2.17
N GLY A 31 -11.83 6.77 -2.45
CA GLY A 31 -11.64 8.16 -2.11
C GLY A 31 -11.49 8.39 -0.60
N ARG A 32 -11.79 9.61 -0.17
CA ARG A 32 -11.78 10.03 1.22
C ARG A 32 -12.74 11.19 1.40
N THR A 33 -13.65 11.05 2.35
CA THR A 33 -14.53 12.13 2.82
C THR A 33 -14.28 12.40 4.29
N ASN A 34 -14.79 13.52 4.81
CA ASN A 34 -14.70 13.89 6.23
C ASN A 34 -13.28 13.82 6.82
N ASN A 35 -12.25 14.03 6.00
CA ASN A 35 -10.84 13.87 6.36
C ASN A 35 -10.51 12.50 6.98
N GLY A 36 -11.18 11.42 6.56
CA GLY A 36 -10.94 10.07 7.08
C GLY A 36 -11.49 9.83 8.49
N LYS A 37 -12.42 10.68 8.94
CA LYS A 37 -13.08 10.59 10.26
C LYS A 37 -14.42 9.87 10.14
N ARG A 38 -15.26 9.96 11.18
CA ARG A 38 -16.61 9.38 11.19
C ARG A 38 -17.41 9.81 9.94
N GLY A 39 -18.02 8.84 9.28
CA GLY A 39 -18.74 9.06 8.02
C GLY A 39 -17.85 9.17 6.77
N ASP A 40 -16.58 8.75 6.84
CA ASP A 40 -15.74 8.60 5.66
C ASP A 40 -16.25 7.47 4.75
N ARG A 41 -16.77 7.83 3.57
CA ARG A 41 -17.25 6.89 2.56
C ARG A 41 -16.13 6.09 1.89
N GLY A 42 -14.87 6.51 2.06
CA GLY A 42 -13.69 5.76 1.60
C GLY A 42 -13.31 4.58 2.50
N ALA A 43 -14.07 4.35 3.56
CA ALA A 43 -13.89 3.27 4.52
C ALA A 43 -15.17 2.46 4.69
N TRP A 44 -15.04 1.21 5.13
CA TRP A 44 -16.19 0.41 5.55
C TRP A 44 -16.84 1.03 6.79
N HIS A 45 -18.16 1.19 6.73
CA HIS A 45 -19.00 1.52 7.88
C HIS A 45 -19.60 0.24 8.47
N ASP A 46 -20.28 -0.52 7.61
CA ASP A 46 -20.69 -1.88 7.89
C ASP A 46 -19.65 -2.82 7.28
N LEU A 47 -18.98 -3.58 8.14
CA LEU A 47 -17.83 -4.39 7.74
C LEU A 47 -18.30 -5.65 7.01
N PRO A 48 -17.91 -5.89 5.74
CA PRO A 48 -18.28 -7.12 5.05
C PRO A 48 -17.68 -8.34 5.75
N LYS A 49 -18.41 -9.47 5.76
CA LYS A 49 -17.97 -10.71 6.41
C LYS A 49 -16.58 -11.16 5.93
N VAL A 50 -16.31 -11.11 4.62
CA VAL A 50 -15.01 -11.46 4.04
C VAL A 50 -13.86 -10.58 4.55
N VAL A 51 -14.13 -9.29 4.82
CA VAL A 51 -13.15 -8.36 5.38
C VAL A 51 -12.93 -8.66 6.87
N ALA A 52 -14.01 -8.92 7.60
CA ALA A 52 -13.95 -9.31 9.01
C ALA A 52 -13.12 -10.59 9.21
N GLU A 53 -13.39 -11.61 8.39
CA GLU A 53 -12.69 -12.90 8.42
C GLU A 53 -11.24 -12.77 7.96
N GLY A 54 -10.99 -12.03 6.87
CA GLY A 54 -9.63 -11.78 6.39
C GLY A 54 -8.77 -11.06 7.41
N TRP A 55 -9.32 -10.04 8.08
CA TRP A 55 -8.63 -9.35 9.17
C TRP A 55 -8.46 -10.25 10.39
N GLY A 56 -9.54 -10.88 10.86
CA GLY A 56 -9.54 -11.73 12.07
C GLY A 56 -8.76 -13.04 11.95
N GLY A 57 -8.32 -13.40 10.73
CA GLY A 57 -7.35 -14.46 10.51
C GLY A 57 -5.91 -13.97 10.67
N VAL A 58 -5.03 -14.44 9.79
CA VAL A 58 -3.56 -14.25 9.88
C VAL A 58 -3.14 -12.77 9.86
N LEU A 59 -3.91 -11.89 9.20
CA LEU A 59 -3.52 -10.48 9.02
C LEU A 59 -3.44 -9.70 10.34
N ASN A 60 -4.38 -9.92 11.27
CA ASN A 60 -4.34 -9.25 12.56
C ASN A 60 -3.15 -9.74 13.39
N ASP A 61 -2.91 -11.05 13.42
CA ASP A 61 -1.82 -11.65 14.20
C ASP A 61 -0.45 -11.14 13.74
N GLU A 62 -0.19 -11.14 12.43
CA GLU A 62 1.06 -10.60 11.88
C GLU A 62 1.22 -9.10 12.15
N TYR A 63 0.13 -8.34 12.03
CA TYR A 63 0.13 -6.91 12.35
C TYR A 63 0.43 -6.67 13.84
N GLU A 64 -0.17 -7.44 14.74
CA GLU A 64 0.07 -7.34 16.18
C GLU A 64 1.52 -7.66 16.55
N GLN A 65 2.13 -8.68 15.93
CA GLN A 65 3.55 -8.99 16.13
C GLN A 65 4.47 -7.84 15.71
N ILE A 66 4.15 -7.14 14.62
CA ILE A 66 4.90 -5.95 14.19
C ILE A 66 4.78 -4.84 15.23
N VAL A 67 3.57 -4.58 15.71
CA VAL A 67 3.27 -3.53 16.70
C VAL A 67 3.87 -3.85 18.06
N GLU A 68 3.87 -5.10 18.50
CA GLU A 68 4.49 -5.51 19.76
C GLU A 68 5.99 -5.20 19.75
N LYS A 69 6.68 -5.57 18.68
CA LYS A 69 8.12 -5.28 18.50
C LYS A 69 8.38 -3.79 18.27
N ASN A 70 7.41 -3.06 17.72
CA ASN A 70 7.55 -1.66 17.32
C ASN A 70 6.28 -0.88 17.66
N PRO A 71 6.03 -0.52 18.94
CA PRO A 71 4.77 0.11 19.34
C PRO A 71 4.48 1.43 18.62
N LYS A 72 5.54 2.15 18.26
CA LYS A 72 5.48 3.38 17.46
C LYS A 72 5.17 3.15 15.98
N ALA A 73 4.97 1.93 15.51
CA ALA A 73 4.50 1.62 14.15
C ALA A 73 2.97 1.46 14.08
N LYS A 74 2.27 1.46 15.23
CA LYS A 74 0.82 1.28 15.30
C LYS A 74 0.08 2.30 14.42
N ALA A 75 -0.75 1.77 13.53
CA ALA A 75 -1.63 2.49 12.64
C ALA A 75 -3.07 2.56 13.18
N PHE A 76 -3.86 3.45 12.57
CA PHE A 76 -5.27 3.69 12.89
C PHE A 76 -6.16 3.17 11.76
N ASN A 77 -7.39 2.76 12.10
CA ASN A 77 -8.44 2.39 11.15
C ASN A 77 -8.02 1.28 10.16
N ASN A 78 -7.34 0.24 10.64
CA ASN A 78 -6.77 -0.79 9.77
C ASN A 78 -7.85 -1.65 9.11
N ILE A 79 -8.73 -2.23 9.93
CA ILE A 79 -9.78 -3.15 9.46
C ILE A 79 -10.78 -2.46 8.53
N ASN A 80 -11.20 -1.22 8.85
CA ASN A 80 -12.17 -0.48 8.03
C ASN A 80 -11.61 -0.06 6.65
N HIS A 81 -10.30 -0.10 6.46
CA HIS A 81 -9.67 0.16 5.17
C HIS A 81 -9.21 -1.12 4.45
N LEU A 82 -9.33 -2.29 5.07
CA LEU A 82 -9.01 -3.54 4.39
C LEU A 82 -10.00 -3.77 3.25
N GLY A 83 -9.49 -3.98 2.04
CA GLY A 83 -10.32 -4.16 0.84
C GLY A 83 -10.92 -2.86 0.28
N THR A 84 -10.43 -1.69 0.66
CA THR A 84 -10.83 -0.41 0.05
C THR A 84 -9.83 0.06 -1.01
N LEU A 85 -10.28 0.85 -1.98
CA LEU A 85 -9.44 1.34 -3.07
C LEU A 85 -8.50 2.45 -2.57
N GLY A 86 -9.05 3.44 -1.87
CA GLY A 86 -8.30 4.60 -1.38
C GLY A 86 -8.29 5.83 -2.27
N THR A 87 -7.30 6.70 -2.02
CA THR A 87 -7.08 7.99 -2.70
C THR A 87 -5.76 8.03 -3.46
N GLY A 88 -5.55 9.06 -4.28
CA GLY A 88 -4.31 9.25 -5.03
C GLY A 88 -4.35 8.47 -6.33
N ASN A 89 -3.25 7.81 -6.70
CA ASN A 89 -3.15 7.02 -7.93
C ASN A 89 -3.72 5.59 -7.78
N HIS A 90 -4.74 5.40 -6.93
CA HIS A 90 -5.39 4.10 -6.76
C HIS A 90 -6.63 4.01 -7.64
N PHE A 91 -6.73 2.99 -8.47
CA PHE A 91 -7.77 2.85 -9.47
C PHE A 91 -8.17 1.39 -9.73
N ILE A 92 -9.38 1.22 -10.23
CA ILE A 92 -9.85 0.00 -10.90
C ILE A 92 -10.09 0.40 -12.36
N GLU A 93 -9.46 -0.29 -13.29
CA GLU A 93 -9.56 -0.02 -14.72
C GLU A 93 -10.09 -1.24 -15.46
N VAL A 94 -10.95 -1.01 -16.44
CA VAL A 94 -11.40 -2.02 -17.42
C VAL A 94 -10.55 -1.83 -18.67
N CYS A 95 -9.78 -2.85 -19.03
CA CYS A 95 -8.86 -2.82 -20.16
C CYS A 95 -9.22 -3.90 -21.19
N LEU A 96 -8.84 -3.67 -22.44
CA LEU A 96 -8.84 -4.68 -23.49
C LEU A 96 -7.40 -5.07 -23.82
N ASP A 97 -7.15 -6.35 -24.06
CA ASP A 97 -5.88 -6.81 -24.64
C ASP A 97 -5.94 -6.85 -26.18
N GLU A 98 -4.84 -7.24 -26.82
CA GLU A 98 -4.73 -7.32 -28.29
C GLU A 98 -5.68 -8.35 -28.92
N GLY A 99 -6.28 -9.24 -28.13
CA GLY A 99 -7.26 -10.22 -28.55
C GLY A 99 -8.69 -9.84 -28.16
N ASP A 100 -8.94 -8.57 -27.84
CA ASP A 100 -10.23 -8.03 -27.41
C ASP A 100 -10.77 -8.67 -26.12
N ARG A 101 -9.93 -9.30 -25.29
CA ARG A 101 -10.39 -9.86 -24.02
C ARG A 101 -10.50 -8.77 -22.97
N VAL A 102 -11.50 -8.87 -22.11
CA VAL A 102 -11.73 -7.89 -21.04
C VAL A 102 -10.92 -8.27 -19.80
N TRP A 103 -10.18 -7.29 -19.28
CA TRP A 103 -9.39 -7.37 -18.06
C TRP A 103 -9.85 -6.33 -17.04
N PHE A 104 -9.74 -6.69 -15.76
CA PHE A 104 -9.78 -5.73 -14.66
C PHE A 104 -8.39 -5.54 -14.09
N MET A 105 -7.88 -4.31 -14.13
CA MET A 105 -6.64 -3.91 -13.47
C MET A 105 -6.94 -3.18 -12.17
N LEU A 106 -6.39 -3.67 -11.06
CA LEU A 106 -6.49 -3.08 -9.73
C LEU A 106 -5.13 -2.52 -9.32
N HIS A 107 -5.09 -1.21 -9.11
CA HIS A 107 -4.00 -0.51 -8.45
C HIS A 107 -4.43 -0.05 -7.06
N SER A 108 -4.03 -0.79 -6.02
CA SER A 108 -4.17 -0.39 -4.62
C SER A 108 -2.97 -0.89 -3.81
N GLY A 109 -2.95 -0.55 -2.52
CA GLY A 109 -1.86 -0.91 -1.61
C GLY A 109 -2.33 -1.09 -0.17
N SER A 110 -1.37 -1.13 0.75
CA SER A 110 -1.53 -1.41 2.19
C SER A 110 -2.27 -0.33 3.00
N ARG A 111 -2.85 0.67 2.32
CA ARG A 111 -3.56 1.80 2.92
C ARG A 111 -2.72 2.53 3.99
N GLY A 112 -3.40 3.17 4.96
CA GLY A 112 -2.76 3.89 6.06
C GLY A 112 -1.87 3.01 6.94
N CYS A 113 -2.17 1.71 7.04
CA CYS A 113 -1.40 0.75 7.83
C CYS A 113 0.04 0.66 7.34
N GLY A 114 0.25 0.28 6.07
CA GLY A 114 1.62 0.18 5.54
C GLY A 114 2.32 1.52 5.42
N ASN A 115 1.61 2.63 5.13
CA ASN A 115 2.22 3.96 5.18
C ASN A 115 2.79 4.28 6.57
N ARG A 116 2.04 3.97 7.64
CA ARG A 116 2.47 4.24 9.01
C ARG A 116 3.68 3.41 9.43
N ILE A 117 3.69 2.14 9.04
CA ILE A 117 4.82 1.21 9.27
C ILE A 117 6.05 1.69 8.48
N GLY A 118 5.88 2.01 7.20
CA GLY A 118 6.96 2.51 6.34
C GLY A 118 7.58 3.79 6.88
N MET A 119 6.76 4.80 7.21
CA MET A 119 7.24 6.04 7.82
C MET A 119 8.01 5.80 9.12
N TYR A 120 7.54 4.88 9.97
CA TYR A 120 8.23 4.55 11.22
C TYR A 120 9.65 4.01 10.95
N PHE A 121 9.80 3.04 10.06
CA PHE A 121 11.10 2.44 9.79
C PHE A 121 12.04 3.37 9.00
N ILE A 122 11.50 4.24 8.13
CA ILE A 122 12.29 5.30 7.49
C ILE A 122 12.89 6.23 8.55
N GLU A 123 12.07 6.71 9.49
CA GLU A 123 12.54 7.61 10.55
C GLU A 123 13.49 6.94 11.53
N LYS A 124 13.29 5.63 11.80
CA LYS A 124 14.22 4.84 12.60
C LYS A 124 15.59 4.72 11.90
N ALA A 125 15.59 4.37 10.62
CA ALA A 125 16.83 4.22 9.83
C ALA A 125 17.61 5.54 9.72
N LYS A 126 16.92 6.68 9.54
CA LYS A 126 17.57 8.00 9.54
C LYS A 126 18.30 8.28 10.85
N LYS A 127 17.66 8.01 12.00
CA LYS A 127 18.27 8.22 13.32
C LYS A 127 19.46 7.31 13.58
N GLU A 128 19.36 6.04 13.18
CA GLU A 128 20.48 5.10 13.29
C GLU A 128 21.67 5.56 12.44
N MET A 129 21.41 6.10 11.25
CA MET A 129 22.46 6.68 10.39
C MET A 129 23.09 7.94 11.01
N GLU A 130 22.29 8.85 11.57
CA GLU A 130 22.79 10.04 12.28
C GLU A 130 23.72 9.67 13.44
N GLN A 131 23.33 8.65 14.23
CA GLN A 131 24.15 8.13 15.32
C GLN A 131 25.45 7.49 14.82
N ALA A 132 25.39 6.71 13.74
CA ALA A 132 26.58 6.11 13.14
C ALA A 132 27.58 7.17 12.65
N ILE A 133 27.10 8.21 11.98
CA ILE A 133 27.92 9.34 11.52
C ILE A 133 28.52 10.10 12.71
N GLN A 134 27.76 10.28 13.79
CA GLN A 134 28.26 10.96 14.99
C GLN A 134 29.35 10.12 15.68
N LEU A 135 29.15 8.81 15.82
CA LEU A 135 30.16 7.89 16.37
C LEU A 135 31.45 7.87 15.54
N GLU A 136 31.36 7.95 14.22
CA GLU A 136 32.52 8.06 13.33
C GLU A 136 33.32 9.34 13.59
N LYS A 137 32.63 10.48 13.78
CA LYS A 137 33.27 11.76 14.12
C LYS A 137 33.94 11.72 15.50
N ASP A 138 33.29 11.08 16.48
CA ASP A 138 33.77 11.05 17.86
C ASP A 138 34.92 10.04 18.06
N HIS A 139 34.98 8.97 17.24
CA HIS A 139 35.97 7.89 17.38
C HIS A 139 36.55 7.44 16.02
N PRO A 140 37.41 8.25 15.37
CA PRO A 140 37.88 8.00 14.00
C PRO A 140 38.78 6.75 13.80
N ILE A 141 39.16 6.02 14.86
CA ILE A 141 40.20 4.97 14.80
C ILE A 141 39.67 3.57 15.22
N LEU A 142 38.44 3.41 15.72
CA LEU A 142 38.02 2.19 16.44
C LEU A 142 36.93 1.32 15.81
N LEU A 143 36.54 1.53 14.56
CA LEU A 143 35.64 0.58 13.90
C LEU A 143 36.42 -0.37 12.99
N PRO A 144 36.32 -1.71 13.17
CA PRO A 144 36.72 -2.62 12.11
C PRO A 144 35.92 -2.23 10.88
N THR A 145 36.62 -1.92 9.80
CA THR A 145 36.07 -1.43 8.54
C THR A 145 35.10 -2.45 7.94
N LYS A 146 33.84 -2.45 8.40
CA LYS A 146 32.74 -2.82 7.52
C LYS A 146 32.73 -1.76 6.44
N LYS A 147 33.32 -2.07 5.28
CA LYS A 147 33.19 -1.27 4.06
C LYS A 147 31.70 -1.07 3.80
N VAL A 148 31.16 0.05 4.25
CA VAL A 148 29.89 0.57 3.75
C VAL A 148 30.24 1.17 2.40
N VAL A 149 29.97 0.42 1.33
CA VAL A 149 30.07 0.94 -0.03
C VAL A 149 28.82 1.79 -0.26
N THR A 150 28.93 3.09 -0.06
CA THR A 150 27.96 4.07 -0.54
C THR A 150 28.18 4.24 -2.03
N LEU A 151 27.23 3.77 -2.84
CA LEU A 151 27.13 4.14 -4.26
C LEU A 151 26.67 5.60 -4.32
N ASN A 152 27.61 6.54 -4.16
CA ASN A 152 27.36 7.91 -4.52
C ASN A 152 27.44 8.05 -6.04
N GLU A 153 26.39 8.66 -6.59
CA GLU A 153 26.16 8.95 -8.00
C GLU A 153 27.43 9.38 -8.73
N SER A 154 28.01 8.47 -9.51
CA SER A 154 29.00 8.77 -10.53
C SER A 154 28.75 7.86 -11.72
N LYS A 155 28.42 8.47 -12.85
CA LYS A 155 28.12 7.84 -14.14
C LYS A 155 29.06 6.67 -14.44
N ILE A 156 28.48 5.50 -14.66
CA ILE A 156 29.16 4.38 -15.30
C ILE A 156 29.19 4.70 -16.81
N ILE A 157 30.37 5.09 -17.31
CA ILE A 157 30.70 4.94 -18.73
C ILE A 157 31.62 3.72 -18.80
N ILE A 158 31.17 2.66 -19.47
CA ILE A 158 31.98 1.48 -19.81
C ILE A 158 32.32 1.60 -21.30
N PRO A 159 33.57 1.33 -21.72
CA PRO A 159 33.94 1.23 -23.15
C PRO A 159 33.18 0.13 -23.89
#